data_AF-A0A349G8S0-F1
#
_entry.id   AF-A0A349G8S0-F1
#
_cell.length_a   1.000
_cell.length_b   1.000
_cell.length_c   1.000
_cell.angle_alpha   90.00
_cell.angle_beta   90.00
_cell.angle_gamma   90.00
#
_symmetry.space_group_name_H-M   'P 1'
#
loop_
_entity.id
_entity.type
_entity.pdbx_description
1 polymer ?
#
loop_
_entity_poly.entity_id
_entity_poly.type
_entity_poly.pdbx_seq_one_letter_code
_entity_poly.pdbx_strand_id
1 'polypeptide(L)'
;MSAFLGPIHHWLYNKVLWHEALLEDIYEVIRSEGHDPDVIRHYTESLYGMPETSPLETVIDGGNIHGWLQTKIHSLEHRMAYAITKGIEKGYLNIEALKALYRENGGKAKAALGTTFETPDQAFKAIYDFMLEGMPCDRVNQPISSDEDGFVWQKRLCIHTDFWEAVDGDINIFNTLRLEWIDAFVSDTFKFEIMSDSQYKLSRRAA
;
A
#
# COMPACT_ATOMS: atom_id res chain seq x y z
N MET A 1 -10.65 27.52 5.63
CA MET A 1 -11.01 27.81 4.22
C MET A 1 -11.63 26.54 3.67
N SER A 2 -12.83 26.63 3.09
CA SER A 2 -13.47 25.49 2.42
C SER A 2 -12.52 24.96 1.34
N ALA A 3 -12.10 23.71 1.49
CA ALA A 3 -11.16 23.09 0.56
C ALA A 3 -11.97 22.58 -0.64
N PHE A 4 -11.60 23.03 -1.84
CA PHE A 4 -12.14 22.49 -3.07
C PHE A 4 -11.74 21.02 -3.21
N LEU A 5 -12.70 20.12 -3.48
CA LEU A 5 -12.42 18.72 -3.73
C LEU A 5 -11.73 18.54 -5.09
N GLY A 6 -10.40 18.63 -5.10
CA GLY A 6 -9.58 18.44 -6.31
C GLY A 6 -9.18 16.98 -6.60
N PRO A 7 -8.61 16.72 -7.80
CA PRO A 7 -8.18 15.38 -8.23
C PRO A 7 -7.24 14.66 -7.26
N ILE A 8 -6.42 15.40 -6.51
CA ILE A 8 -5.49 14.83 -5.51
C ILE A 8 -6.23 14.10 -4.38
N HIS A 9 -7.44 14.53 -4.02
CA HIS A 9 -8.23 13.88 -2.98
C HIS A 9 -8.80 12.55 -3.46
N HIS A 10 -9.30 12.52 -4.70
CA HIS A 10 -9.73 11.27 -5.34
C HIS A 10 -8.56 10.31 -5.52
N TRP A 11 -7.40 10.82 -5.98
CA TRP A 11 -6.18 10.03 -6.10
C TRP A 11 -5.78 9.36 -4.78
N LEU A 12 -5.74 10.14 -3.69
CA LEU A 12 -5.40 9.60 -2.38
C LEU A 12 -6.46 8.63 -1.86
N TYR A 13 -7.75 8.96 -2.03
CA TYR A 13 -8.83 8.07 -1.59
C TYR A 13 -8.87 6.76 -2.38
N ASN A 14 -8.57 6.78 -3.69
CA ASN A 14 -8.49 5.57 -4.50
C ASN A 14 -7.38 4.62 -4.01
N LYS A 15 -6.28 5.15 -3.46
CA LYS A 15 -5.26 4.32 -2.79
C LYS A 15 -5.81 3.68 -1.51
N VAL A 16 -6.57 4.44 -0.72
CA VAL A 16 -7.25 3.88 0.45
C VAL A 16 -8.15 2.73 0.00
N LEU A 17 -9.03 2.94 -0.99
CA LEU A 17 -9.91 1.90 -1.52
C LEU A 17 -9.15 0.67 -2.05
N TRP A 18 -8.01 0.87 -2.72
CA TRP A 18 -7.17 -0.23 -3.19
C TRP A 18 -6.64 -1.09 -2.04
N HIS A 19 -6.23 -0.45 -0.94
CA HIS A 19 -5.69 -1.14 0.23
C HIS A 19 -6.80 -1.71 1.14
N GLU A 20 -8.00 -1.13 1.15
CA GLU A 20 -9.20 -1.75 1.75
C GLU A 20 -9.50 -3.08 1.05
N ALA A 21 -9.45 -3.11 -0.28
CA ALA A 21 -9.64 -4.35 -1.04
C ALA A 21 -8.52 -5.38 -0.77
N LEU A 22 -7.27 -4.92 -0.63
CA LEU A 22 -6.16 -5.80 -0.23
C LEU A 22 -6.35 -6.37 1.19
N LEU A 23 -6.90 -5.61 2.13
CA LEU A 23 -7.24 -6.11 3.46
C LEU A 23 -8.35 -7.17 3.40
N GLU A 24 -9.35 -7.00 2.55
CA GLU A 24 -10.33 -8.05 2.29
C GLU A 24 -9.68 -9.31 1.71
N ASP A 25 -8.76 -9.18 0.75
CA ASP A 25 -8.00 -10.32 0.22
C ASP A 25 -7.19 -11.04 1.33
N ILE A 26 -6.62 -10.31 2.30
CA ILE A 26 -5.93 -10.91 3.47
C ILE A 26 -6.90 -11.75 4.31
N TYR A 27 -8.12 -11.26 4.53
CA TYR A 27 -9.15 -12.02 5.24
C TYR A 27 -9.61 -13.26 4.44
N GLU A 28 -9.65 -13.19 3.11
CA GLU A 28 -9.93 -14.36 2.27
C GLU A 28 -8.82 -15.42 2.36
N VAL A 29 -7.55 -15.01 2.49
CA VAL A 29 -6.44 -15.96 2.75
C VAL A 29 -6.64 -16.67 4.09
N ILE A 30 -7.00 -15.95 5.15
CA ILE A 30 -7.32 -16.56 6.45
C ILE A 30 -8.45 -17.59 6.31
N ARG A 31 -9.49 -17.24 5.54
CA ARG A 31 -10.64 -18.12 5.31
C ARG A 31 -10.28 -19.37 4.50
N SER A 32 -9.44 -19.24 3.49
CA SER A 32 -9.02 -20.36 2.65
C SER A 32 -8.12 -21.36 3.38
N GLU A 33 -7.38 -20.90 4.38
CA GLU A 33 -6.62 -21.73 5.33
C GLU A 33 -7.51 -22.39 6.41
N GLY A 34 -8.83 -22.20 6.34
CA GLY A 34 -9.81 -22.85 7.22
C GLY A 34 -10.03 -22.15 8.56
N HIS A 35 -9.64 -20.88 8.66
CA HIS A 35 -9.83 -20.07 9.86
C HIS A 35 -10.93 -19.02 9.67
N ASP A 36 -11.57 -18.60 10.76
CA ASP A 36 -12.57 -17.53 10.72
C ASP A 36 -11.88 -16.15 10.87
N PRO A 37 -11.87 -15.29 9.84
CA PRO A 37 -11.29 -13.96 9.92
C PRO A 37 -12.12 -12.99 10.78
N ASP A 38 -13.39 -13.31 11.07
CA ASP A 38 -14.33 -12.35 11.66
C ASP A 38 -13.90 -11.90 13.05
N VAL A 39 -13.25 -12.77 13.83
CA VAL A 39 -12.73 -12.39 15.16
C VAL A 39 -11.70 -11.27 15.05
N ILE A 40 -10.80 -11.33 14.06
CA ILE A 40 -9.79 -10.29 13.83
C ILE A 40 -10.47 -9.05 13.24
N ARG A 41 -11.31 -9.24 12.21
CA ARG A 41 -12.02 -8.16 11.53
C ARG A 41 -12.84 -7.30 12.51
N HIS A 42 -13.78 -7.91 13.24
CA HIS A 42 -14.64 -7.19 14.18
C HIS A 42 -13.84 -6.47 15.27
N TYR A 43 -12.74 -7.08 15.76
CA TYR A 43 -11.88 -6.44 16.74
C TYR A 43 -11.24 -5.17 16.18
N THR A 44 -10.67 -5.26 14.97
CA THR A 44 -10.01 -4.11 14.34
C THR A 44 -11.00 -3.01 13.95
N GLU A 45 -12.19 -3.36 13.47
CA GLU A 45 -13.26 -2.40 13.15
C GLU A 45 -13.77 -1.67 14.39
N SER A 46 -13.88 -2.38 15.53
CA SER A 46 -14.29 -1.78 16.80
C SER A 46 -13.25 -0.82 17.37
N LEU A 47 -11.96 -1.04 17.17
CA LEU A 47 -10.89 -0.20 17.71
C LEU A 47 -10.47 0.93 16.77
N TYR A 48 -10.36 0.63 15.48
CA TYR A 48 -9.76 1.52 14.49
C TYR A 48 -10.79 2.06 13.48
N GLY A 49 -12.06 1.67 13.62
CA GLY A 49 -13.17 2.13 12.79
C GLY A 49 -13.43 1.23 11.58
N MET A 50 -14.68 1.28 11.10
CA MET A 50 -15.13 0.56 9.92
C MET A 50 -14.47 1.09 8.64
N PRO A 51 -14.26 0.23 7.63
CA PRO A 51 -13.88 0.69 6.29
C PRO A 51 -14.95 1.64 5.72
N GLU A 52 -14.50 2.64 4.98
CA GLU A 52 -15.38 3.52 4.20
C GLU A 52 -15.03 3.36 2.73
N THR A 53 -15.96 2.78 1.97
CA THR A 53 -15.76 2.45 0.56
C THR A 53 -16.77 3.14 -0.36
N SER A 54 -17.59 4.03 0.19
CA SER A 54 -18.56 4.80 -0.59
C SER A 54 -17.86 5.83 -1.49
N PRO A 55 -18.51 6.34 -2.55
CA PRO A 55 -17.95 7.40 -3.37
C PRO A 55 -17.54 8.62 -2.53
N LEU A 56 -16.34 9.15 -2.75
CA LEU A 56 -15.71 10.18 -1.91
C LEU A 56 -16.64 11.38 -1.67
N GLU A 57 -17.32 11.82 -2.73
CA GLU A 57 -18.23 12.98 -2.72
C GLU A 57 -19.42 12.81 -1.77
N THR A 58 -19.74 11.57 -1.40
CA THR A 58 -20.88 11.26 -0.53
C THR A 58 -20.54 11.21 0.95
N VAL A 59 -19.25 11.02 1.28
CA VAL A 59 -18.79 10.73 2.65
C VAL A 59 -17.71 11.68 3.18
N ILE A 60 -17.08 12.45 2.29
CA ILE A 60 -16.02 13.39 2.67
C ILE A 60 -16.55 14.51 3.57
N ASP A 61 -15.82 14.82 4.63
CA ASP A 61 -16.03 16.06 5.38
C ASP A 61 -15.47 17.25 4.58
N GLY A 62 -16.34 17.97 3.87
CA GLY A 62 -15.97 19.17 3.11
C GLY A 62 -15.38 20.30 3.97
N GLY A 63 -15.61 20.30 5.29
CA GLY A 63 -15.00 21.23 6.23
C GLY A 63 -13.56 20.87 6.61
N ASN A 64 -13.16 19.61 6.44
CA ASN A 64 -11.86 19.08 6.84
C ASN A 64 -11.39 17.92 5.93
N ILE A 65 -11.28 18.15 4.63
CA ILE A 65 -10.97 17.11 3.63
C ILE A 65 -9.68 16.33 3.98
N HIS A 66 -8.60 17.05 4.28
CA HIS A 66 -7.30 16.42 4.55
C HIS A 66 -7.32 15.64 5.86
N GLY A 67 -7.90 16.21 6.92
CA GLY A 67 -8.01 15.52 8.20
C GLY A 67 -8.88 14.27 8.09
N TRP A 68 -9.99 14.35 7.35
CA TRP A 68 -10.83 13.18 7.08
C TRP A 68 -10.05 12.09 6.33
N LEU A 69 -9.37 12.41 5.23
CA LEU A 69 -8.55 11.44 4.49
C LEU A 69 -7.47 10.82 5.38
N GLN A 70 -6.81 11.64 6.19
CA GLN A 70 -5.80 11.17 7.13
C GLN A 70 -6.41 10.18 8.15
N THR A 71 -7.62 10.42 8.66
CA THR A 71 -8.28 9.45 9.56
C THR A 71 -8.60 8.13 8.86
N LYS A 72 -8.96 8.15 7.57
CA LYS A 72 -9.20 6.92 6.79
C LYS A 72 -7.90 6.14 6.60
N ILE A 73 -6.81 6.82 6.26
CA ILE A 73 -5.47 6.22 6.15
C ILE A 73 -5.07 5.58 7.48
N HIS A 74 -5.13 6.33 8.59
CA HIS A 74 -4.74 5.82 9.91
C HIS A 74 -5.58 4.62 10.35
N SER A 75 -6.90 4.66 10.09
CA SER A 75 -7.81 3.53 10.35
C SER A 75 -7.33 2.28 9.60
N LEU A 76 -7.16 2.39 8.28
CA LEU A 76 -6.73 1.29 7.43
C LEU A 76 -5.34 0.75 7.83
N GLU A 77 -4.36 1.62 8.05
CA GLU A 77 -2.99 1.24 8.44
C GLU A 77 -2.99 0.41 9.74
N HIS A 78 -3.74 0.83 10.76
CA HIS A 78 -3.89 0.04 11.99
C HIS A 78 -4.61 -1.29 11.76
N ARG A 79 -5.70 -1.30 10.98
CA ARG A 79 -6.43 -2.55 10.69
C ARG A 79 -5.54 -3.55 9.95
N MET A 80 -4.78 -3.10 8.94
CA MET A 80 -3.85 -3.95 8.21
C MET A 80 -2.71 -4.46 9.08
N ALA A 81 -2.05 -3.58 9.84
CA ALA A 81 -0.97 -3.97 10.75
C ALA A 81 -1.45 -5.01 11.77
N TYR A 82 -2.63 -4.80 12.37
CA TYR A 82 -3.21 -5.74 13.33
C TYR A 82 -3.58 -7.07 12.67
N ALA A 83 -4.27 -7.03 11.53
CA ALA A 83 -4.75 -8.24 10.85
C ALA A 83 -3.60 -9.16 10.44
N ILE A 84 -2.52 -8.59 9.89
CA ILE A 84 -1.33 -9.36 9.53
C ILE A 84 -0.63 -9.87 10.79
N THR A 85 -0.37 -9.01 11.78
CA THR A 85 0.35 -9.39 13.01
C THR A 85 -0.38 -10.51 13.75
N LYS A 86 -1.67 -10.33 14.05
CA LYS A 86 -2.46 -11.33 14.78
C LYS A 86 -2.80 -12.54 13.95
N GLY A 87 -2.95 -12.40 12.63
CA GLY A 87 -3.10 -13.54 11.73
C GLY A 87 -1.87 -14.44 11.76
N ILE A 88 -0.65 -13.87 11.76
CA ILE A 88 0.60 -14.64 11.88
C ILE A 88 0.75 -15.26 13.26
N GLU A 89 0.55 -14.50 14.35
CA GLU A 89 0.67 -15.01 15.72
C GLU A 89 -0.26 -16.20 15.99
N LYS A 90 -1.48 -16.18 15.42
CA LYS A 90 -2.46 -17.26 15.55
C LYS A 90 -2.20 -18.43 14.60
N GLY A 91 -1.23 -18.30 13.69
CA GLY A 91 -0.93 -19.30 12.66
C GLY A 91 -1.94 -19.34 11.51
N TYR A 92 -2.79 -18.31 11.36
CA TYR A 92 -3.79 -18.22 10.31
C TYR A 92 -3.21 -17.69 9.00
N LEU A 93 -2.14 -16.89 9.11
CA LEU A 93 -1.37 -16.37 8.00
C LEU A 93 0.06 -16.87 8.13
N ASN A 94 0.66 -17.20 6.98
CA ASN A 94 2.10 -17.40 6.88
C ASN A 94 2.68 -16.37 5.91
N ILE A 95 3.97 -16.06 6.10
CA ILE A 95 4.62 -14.99 5.34
C ILE A 95 4.66 -15.30 3.83
N GLU A 96 4.78 -16.56 3.42
CA GLU A 96 4.87 -16.91 2.00
C GLU A 96 3.53 -16.75 1.27
N ALA A 97 2.41 -17.09 1.93
CA ALA A 97 1.07 -16.80 1.41
C ALA A 97 0.83 -15.29 1.28
N LEU A 98 1.27 -14.50 2.25
CA LEU A 98 1.19 -13.03 2.16
C LEU A 98 2.05 -12.47 1.04
N LYS A 99 3.28 -12.96 0.85
CA LYS A 99 4.13 -12.55 -0.29
C LYS A 99 3.45 -12.89 -1.61
N ALA A 100 2.87 -14.09 -1.75
CA ALA A 100 2.13 -14.49 -2.95
C ALA A 100 0.94 -13.55 -3.21
N LEU A 101 0.16 -13.22 -2.17
CA LEU A 101 -0.93 -12.26 -2.27
C LEU A 101 -0.45 -10.87 -2.72
N TYR A 102 0.64 -10.36 -2.15
CA TYR A 102 1.18 -9.04 -2.54
C TYR A 102 1.73 -9.03 -3.97
N ARG A 103 2.34 -10.13 -4.44
CA ARG A 103 2.72 -10.28 -5.87
C ARG A 103 1.49 -10.28 -6.77
N GLU A 104 0.45 -11.02 -6.40
CA GLU A 104 -0.81 -11.05 -7.16
C GLU A 104 -1.45 -9.66 -7.19
N ASN A 105 -1.50 -8.95 -6.06
CA ASN A 105 -2.03 -7.61 -5.97
C ASN A 105 -1.21 -6.61 -6.82
N GLY A 106 0.12 -6.72 -6.83
CA GLY A 106 0.99 -5.94 -7.73
C GLY A 106 0.69 -6.22 -9.21
N GLY A 107 0.48 -7.48 -9.58
CA GLY A 107 0.03 -7.86 -10.92
C GLY A 107 -1.36 -7.30 -11.28
N LYS A 108 -2.33 -7.35 -10.34
CA LYS A 108 -3.66 -6.75 -10.50
C LYS A 108 -3.57 -5.23 -10.72
N ALA A 109 -2.72 -4.54 -9.97
CA ALA A 109 -2.50 -3.10 -10.13
C ALA A 109 -1.89 -2.78 -11.50
N LYS A 110 -0.92 -3.58 -11.95
CA LYS A 110 -0.35 -3.44 -13.29
C LYS A 110 -1.39 -3.62 -14.39
N ALA A 111 -2.27 -4.62 -14.26
CA ALA A 111 -3.37 -4.83 -15.20
C ALA A 111 -4.39 -3.68 -15.18
N ALA A 112 -4.69 -3.12 -14.01
CA ALA A 112 -5.66 -2.03 -13.84
C ALA A 112 -5.24 -0.71 -14.51
N LEU A 113 -3.94 -0.47 -14.68
CA LEU A 113 -3.43 0.69 -15.42
C LEU A 113 -3.82 0.69 -16.91
N GLY A 114 -4.05 -0.48 -17.50
CA GLY A 114 -4.38 -0.63 -18.92
C GLY A 114 -3.30 -0.13 -19.90
N THR A 115 -2.11 0.23 -19.41
CA THR A 115 -1.00 0.79 -20.20
C THR A 115 0.35 0.25 -19.73
N THR A 116 1.32 0.22 -20.66
CA THR A 116 2.73 -0.10 -20.35
C THR A 116 3.46 1.17 -19.93
N PHE A 117 4.50 1.05 -19.11
CA PHE A 117 5.35 2.19 -18.80
C PHE A 117 6.44 2.27 -19.88
N GLU A 118 6.56 3.41 -20.53
CA GLU A 118 7.59 3.62 -21.55
C GLU A 118 8.94 3.95 -20.89
N THR A 119 8.93 4.54 -19.69
CA THR A 119 10.14 4.99 -18.99
C THR A 119 10.17 4.56 -17.51
N PRO A 120 11.36 4.43 -16.91
CA PRO A 120 11.53 4.19 -15.47
C PRO A 120 10.82 5.22 -14.56
N ASP A 121 10.77 6.50 -14.95
CA ASP A 121 10.06 7.56 -14.21
C ASP A 121 8.54 7.36 -14.21
N GLN A 122 7.96 6.93 -15.33
CA GLN A 122 6.53 6.58 -15.39
C GLN A 122 6.22 5.38 -14.50
N ALA A 123 7.08 4.36 -14.50
CA ALA A 123 6.93 3.20 -13.63
C ALA A 123 7.00 3.60 -12.14
N PHE A 124 7.95 4.46 -11.76
CA PHE A 124 8.04 5.01 -10.40
C PHE A 124 6.76 5.74 -9.99
N LYS A 125 6.25 6.66 -10.83
CA LYS A 125 5.00 7.38 -10.54
C LYS A 125 3.84 6.42 -10.35
N ALA A 126 3.71 5.44 -11.26
CA ALA A 126 2.62 4.48 -11.22
C ALA A 126 2.67 3.56 -10.00
N ILE A 127 3.85 3.13 -9.53
CA ILE A 127 3.97 2.39 -8.25
C ILE A 127 3.28 3.19 -7.14
N TYR A 128 3.60 4.48 -7.05
CA TYR A 128 3.06 5.37 -6.02
C TYR A 128 1.70 5.98 -6.39
N ASP A 129 1.05 5.55 -7.46
CA ASP A 129 -0.38 5.78 -7.69
C ASP A 129 -1.25 4.75 -6.96
N PHE A 130 -0.69 3.58 -6.63
CA PHE A 130 -1.37 2.52 -5.88
C PHE A 130 -0.88 2.38 -4.43
N MET A 131 0.43 2.49 -4.21
CA MET A 131 0.99 2.37 -2.87
C MET A 131 0.53 3.53 -1.98
N LEU A 132 -0.01 3.18 -0.81
CA LEU A 132 -0.39 4.13 0.22
C LEU A 132 0.85 4.46 1.06
N GLU A 133 1.52 5.55 0.71
CA GLU A 133 2.72 6.04 1.43
C GLU A 133 2.40 7.40 2.07
N GLY A 134 1.25 7.43 2.77
CA GLY A 134 0.79 8.59 3.53
C GLY A 134 0.24 9.72 2.66
N MET A 135 0.32 10.93 3.21
CA MET A 135 -0.09 12.14 2.53
C MET A 135 0.96 12.58 1.50
N PRO A 136 0.58 13.25 0.40
CA PRO A 136 1.54 13.75 -0.58
C PRO A 136 2.62 14.68 0.03
N CYS A 137 2.27 15.39 1.12
CA CYS A 137 3.19 16.29 1.81
C CYS A 137 4.29 15.58 2.61
N ASP A 138 4.13 14.29 2.90
CA ASP A 138 5.10 13.52 3.71
C ASP A 138 6.38 13.24 2.94
N ARG A 139 6.31 13.26 1.59
CA ARG A 139 7.46 13.12 0.68
C ARG A 139 8.34 11.92 1.07
N VAL A 140 7.68 10.77 1.27
CA VAL A 140 8.28 9.51 1.72
C VAL A 140 9.35 9.02 0.75
N ASN A 141 9.07 9.10 -0.56
CA ASN A 141 9.97 8.66 -1.62
C ASN A 141 10.58 9.86 -2.33
N GLN A 142 11.90 9.98 -2.32
CA GLN A 142 12.66 11.06 -2.95
C GLN A 142 13.40 10.55 -4.19
N PRO A 143 13.08 11.02 -5.39
CA PRO A 143 13.89 10.78 -6.59
C PRO A 143 15.31 11.32 -6.41
N ILE A 144 16.30 10.51 -6.80
CA ILE A 144 17.74 10.84 -6.77
C ILE A 144 18.26 11.10 -8.18
N SER A 145 17.99 10.18 -9.10
CA SER A 145 18.42 10.30 -10.50
C SER A 145 17.44 9.59 -11.43
N SER A 146 17.30 10.11 -12.63
CA SER A 146 16.50 9.52 -13.70
C SER A 146 17.22 9.73 -15.02
N ASP A 147 17.33 8.67 -15.81
CA ASP A 147 17.75 8.69 -17.20
C ASP A 147 16.84 7.77 -18.03
N GLU A 148 17.20 7.50 -19.30
CA GLU A 148 16.38 6.69 -20.20
C GLU A 148 16.26 5.22 -19.77
N ASP A 149 17.24 4.71 -19.03
CA ASP A 149 17.41 3.29 -18.69
C ASP A 149 17.23 3.01 -17.20
N GLY A 150 17.32 4.03 -16.34
CA GLY A 150 17.30 3.88 -14.90
C GLY A 150 16.57 4.99 -14.14
N PHE A 151 15.98 4.62 -13.02
CA PHE A 151 15.43 5.54 -12.02
C PHE A 151 15.83 5.12 -10.62
N VAL A 152 16.44 6.02 -9.85
CA VAL A 152 16.90 5.77 -8.48
C VAL A 152 16.14 6.69 -7.54
N TRP A 153 15.63 6.14 -6.44
CA TRP A 153 15.01 6.91 -5.37
C TRP A 153 15.41 6.40 -3.99
N GLN A 154 15.21 7.24 -2.99
CA GLN A 154 15.40 6.91 -1.58
C GLN A 154 14.10 7.07 -0.80
N LYS A 155 13.75 6.05 -0.01
CA LYS A 155 12.72 6.12 1.03
C LYS A 155 13.32 6.86 2.23
N ARG A 156 12.89 8.10 2.46
CA ARG A 156 13.44 8.98 3.51
C ARG A 156 12.84 8.76 4.89
N LEU A 157 11.63 8.22 4.94
CA LEU A 157 10.85 8.04 6.16
C LEU A 157 10.10 6.72 6.08
N CYS A 158 9.87 6.08 7.21
CA CYS A 158 8.91 4.99 7.32
C CYS A 158 7.74 5.46 8.19
N ILE A 159 6.68 5.94 7.54
CA ILE A 159 5.46 6.40 8.22
C ILE A 159 4.61 5.25 8.79
N HIS A 160 4.93 4.01 8.40
CA HIS A 160 4.16 2.83 8.78
C HIS A 160 4.54 2.29 10.17
N THR A 161 5.74 2.62 10.66
CA THR A 161 6.33 2.05 11.89
C THR A 161 5.41 2.18 13.09
N ASP A 162 4.86 3.38 13.31
CA ASP A 162 4.00 3.67 14.47
C ASP A 162 2.74 2.78 14.49
N PHE A 163 2.17 2.45 13.33
CA PHE A 163 0.98 1.59 13.25
C PHE A 163 1.30 0.13 13.58
N TRP A 164 2.49 -0.34 13.19
CA TRP A 164 2.97 -1.69 13.47
C TRP A 164 3.40 -1.84 14.93
N GLU A 165 4.16 -0.88 15.48
CA GLU A 165 4.54 -0.88 16.89
C GLU A 165 3.32 -0.82 17.82
N ALA A 166 2.27 -0.07 17.46
CA ALA A 166 1.05 0.04 18.24
C ALA A 166 0.27 -1.28 18.41
N VAL A 167 0.58 -2.31 17.61
CA VAL A 167 -0.06 -3.63 17.66
C VAL A 167 0.93 -4.76 17.97
N ASP A 168 2.12 -4.39 18.47
CA ASP A 168 3.25 -5.29 18.71
C ASP A 168 3.75 -6.04 17.46
N GLY A 169 3.56 -5.43 16.28
CA GLY A 169 3.92 -5.98 14.98
C GLY A 169 5.34 -5.64 14.53
N ASP A 170 5.91 -6.50 13.68
CA ASP A 170 7.24 -6.29 13.07
C ASP A 170 7.12 -5.56 11.71
N ILE A 171 7.56 -4.31 11.67
CA ILE A 171 7.58 -3.48 10.46
C ILE A 171 8.36 -4.11 9.28
N ASN A 172 9.27 -5.04 9.54
CA ASN A 172 9.99 -5.75 8.48
C ASN A 172 9.08 -6.65 7.64
N ILE A 173 7.95 -7.11 8.20
CA ILE A 173 6.93 -7.84 7.45
C ILE A 173 6.34 -6.92 6.38
N PHE A 174 5.89 -5.71 6.75
CA PHE A 174 5.41 -4.72 5.77
C PHE A 174 6.46 -4.44 4.69
N ASN A 175 7.70 -4.15 5.09
CA ASN A 175 8.77 -3.85 4.15
C ASN A 175 8.99 -5.01 3.17
N THR A 176 8.95 -6.26 3.65
CA THR A 176 9.06 -7.45 2.80
C THR A 176 7.92 -7.53 1.80
N LEU A 177 6.66 -7.42 2.25
CA LEU A 177 5.48 -7.51 1.40
C LEU A 177 5.42 -6.40 0.36
N ARG A 178 5.81 -5.18 0.76
CA ARG A 178 5.96 -4.02 -0.13
C ARG A 178 6.94 -4.29 -1.27
N LEU A 179 8.08 -4.91 -0.99
CA LEU A 179 9.09 -5.20 -2.02
C LEU A 179 8.58 -6.22 -3.03
N GLU A 180 7.87 -7.26 -2.57
CA GLU A 180 7.23 -8.25 -3.44
C GLU A 180 6.18 -7.62 -4.36
N TRP A 181 5.40 -6.68 -3.83
CA TRP A 181 4.41 -5.95 -4.61
C TRP A 181 5.08 -5.10 -5.70
N ILE A 182 6.12 -4.33 -5.35
CA ILE A 182 6.82 -3.45 -6.30
C ILE A 182 7.47 -4.28 -7.40
N ASP A 183 8.18 -5.36 -7.04
CA ASP A 183 8.83 -6.22 -8.02
C ASP A 183 7.80 -6.81 -9.00
N ALA A 184 6.71 -7.38 -8.49
CA ALA A 184 5.65 -7.93 -9.32
C ALA A 184 5.03 -6.88 -10.26
N PHE A 185 4.75 -5.68 -9.75
CA PHE A 185 4.12 -4.58 -10.50
C PHE A 185 4.94 -4.14 -11.71
N VAL A 186 6.27 -4.17 -11.63
CA VAL A 186 7.14 -3.73 -12.74
C VAL A 186 7.77 -4.87 -13.55
N SER A 187 7.58 -6.12 -13.11
CA SER A 187 8.37 -7.29 -13.54
C SER A 187 8.37 -7.58 -15.05
N ASP A 188 7.34 -7.13 -15.78
CA ASP A 188 7.22 -7.32 -17.23
C ASP A 188 8.13 -6.39 -18.04
N THR A 189 8.47 -5.22 -17.50
CA THR A 189 9.11 -4.13 -18.24
C THR A 189 10.44 -3.71 -17.63
N PHE A 190 10.52 -3.69 -16.29
CA PHE A 190 11.70 -3.26 -15.55
C PHE A 190 12.19 -4.34 -14.59
N LYS A 191 13.45 -4.20 -14.21
CA LYS A 191 14.04 -4.88 -13.08
C LYS A 191 14.00 -3.93 -11.89
N PHE A 192 13.48 -4.41 -10.76
CA PHE A 192 13.55 -3.71 -9.48
C PHE A 192 14.77 -4.21 -8.70
N GLU A 193 15.56 -3.28 -8.16
CA GLU A 193 16.78 -3.58 -7.42
C GLU A 193 16.83 -2.80 -6.11
N ILE A 194 17.20 -3.50 -5.03
CA ILE A 194 17.47 -2.91 -3.72
C ILE A 194 18.96 -2.56 -3.69
N MET A 195 19.29 -1.27 -3.65
CA MET A 195 20.68 -0.80 -3.59
C MET A 195 21.18 -0.71 -2.15
N SER A 196 20.30 -0.41 -1.20
CA SER A 196 20.51 -0.41 0.24
C SER A 196 19.16 -0.44 0.97
N ASP A 197 19.16 -0.45 2.30
CA ASP A 197 17.95 -0.48 3.14
C ASP A 197 16.92 0.61 2.81
N SER A 198 17.37 1.75 2.26
CA SER A 198 16.51 2.88 1.92
C SER A 198 16.56 3.30 0.45
N GLN A 199 17.41 2.69 -0.38
CA GLN A 199 17.61 3.13 -1.77
C GLN A 199 17.27 2.02 -2.75
N TYR A 200 16.53 2.39 -3.80
CA TYR A 200 16.00 1.47 -4.78
C TYR A 200 16.25 1.97 -6.19
N LYS A 201 16.31 1.03 -7.14
CA LYS A 201 16.50 1.31 -8.56
C LYS A 201 15.50 0.52 -9.40
N LEU A 202 14.95 1.19 -10.41
CA LEU A 202 14.35 0.56 -11.58
C LEU A 202 15.34 0.65 -12.73
N SER A 203 15.53 -0.45 -13.47
CA SER A 203 16.28 -0.44 -14.73
C SER A 203 15.53 -1.18 -15.81
N ARG A 204 15.64 -0.74 -17.08
CA ARG A 204 15.09 -1.51 -18.20
C ARG A 204 15.66 -2.93 -18.19
N ARG A 205 14.80 -3.92 -18.47
CA ARG A 205 15.29 -5.26 -18.77
C ARG A 205 16.01 -5.21 -20.10
N ALA A 206 17.22 -5.77 -20.17
CA ALA A 206 17.89 -5.98 -21.45
C ALA A 206 17.01 -6.90 -22.31
N ALA A 207 16.84 -6.53 -23.57
CA ALA A 207 16.11 -7.33 -24.57
C ALA A 207 16.82 -8.66 -24.86
#